data_AF-R9RAB6-F1
#
_entry.id   AF-R9RAB6-F1
#
_cell.length_a   1.000
_cell.length_b   1.000
_cell.length_c   1.000
_cell.angle_alpha   90.00
_cell.angle_beta   90.00
_cell.angle_gamma   90.00
#
_symmetry.space_group_name_H-M   'P 1'
#
loop_
_entity.id
_entity.type
_entity.pdbx_description
1 polymer ?
#
loop_
_entity_poly.entity_id
_entity_poly.type
_entity_poly.pdbx_seq_one_letter_code
_entity_poly.pdbx_strand_id
1 'polypeptide(L)' 'MKKLPIGLSDFKELIEENYYYFDKTNFIDEVIKDGSKVKLFARPRRFGKTLNMSMLKYFF' A
#
# COMPACT_ATOMS: atom_id res chain seq x y z
N MET A 1 -5.99 -7.06 20.36
CA MET A 1 -6.33 -5.80 19.66
C MET A 1 -5.15 -5.43 18.78
N LYS A 2 -5.33 -5.26 17.45
CA LYS A 2 -4.21 -4.95 16.55
C LYS A 2 -3.74 -3.51 16.77
N LYS A 3 -2.43 -3.26 16.71
CA LYS A 3 -1.86 -1.92 16.83
C LYS A 3 -2.12 -1.12 15.55
N LEU A 4 -2.28 0.20 15.67
CA LEU A 4 -2.32 1.09 14.50
C LEU A 4 -0.88 1.28 13.97
N PRO A 5 -0.64 1.17 12.66
CA PRO A 5 0.68 1.33 12.05
C PRO A 5 1.05 2.82 11.89
N ILE A 6 1.17 3.55 13.00
CA ILE A 6 1.47 5.00 12.97
C ILE A 6 2.93 5.19 12.58
N GLY A 7 3.17 5.85 11.44
CA GLY A 7 4.53 6.11 10.94
C GLY A 7 5.16 4.92 10.21
N LEU A 8 4.53 3.74 10.25
CA LEU A 8 4.97 2.58 9.49
C LEU A 8 4.50 2.68 8.04
N SER A 9 5.43 2.47 7.10
CA SER A 9 5.15 2.52 5.65
C SER A 9 5.71 1.32 4.88
N ASP A 10 6.35 0.36 5.56
CA ASP A 10 6.73 -0.90 4.96
C ASP A 10 5.57 -1.89 5.05
N PHE A 11 5.16 -2.44 3.91
CA PHE A 11 4.03 -3.36 3.83
C PHE A 11 4.35 -4.73 4.45
N LYS A 12 5.56 -5.25 4.27
CA LYS A 12 5.95 -6.54 4.80
C LYS A 12 5.95 -6.53 6.33
N GLU A 13 6.62 -5.55 6.94
CA GLU A 13 6.62 -5.35 8.40
C GLU A 13 5.19 -5.20 8.94
N LEU A 14 4.35 -4.43 8.24
CA LEU A 14 2.95 -4.21 8.63
C LEU A 14 2.16 -5.53 8.71
N ILE A 15 2.38 -6.46 7.78
CA ILE A 15 1.73 -7.77 7.74
C ILE A 15 2.36 -8.75 8.75
N GLU A 16 3.69 -8.86 8.77
CA GLU A 16 4.43 -9.78 9.65
C GLU A 16 4.23 -9.47 11.14
N GLU A 17 4.19 -8.18 11.50
CA GLU A 17 3.93 -7.74 12.88
C GLU A 17 2.43 -7.64 13.22
N ASN A 18 1.55 -8.05 12.30
CA ASN A 18 0.10 -8.12 12.51
C ASN A 18 -0.54 -6.80 12.95
N TYR A 19 -0.13 -5.69 12.33
CA TYR A 19 -0.77 -4.38 12.51
C TYR A 19 -2.17 -4.34 11.89
N TYR A 20 -2.92 -3.30 12.25
CA TYR A 20 -4.18 -3.00 11.58
C TYR A 20 -3.92 -2.57 10.13
N TYR A 21 -4.38 -3.40 9.20
CA TYR A 21 -4.29 -3.17 7.76
C TYR A 21 -5.69 -3.15 7.17
N PHE A 22 -5.95 -2.19 6.28
CA PHE A 22 -7.12 -2.25 5.42
C PHE A 22 -6.68 -2.89 4.11
N ASP A 23 -7.35 -3.97 3.71
CA ASP A 23 -7.02 -4.70 2.49
C ASP A 23 -7.16 -3.79 1.25
N LYS A 24 -6.09 -3.71 0.45
CA LYS A 24 -6.02 -2.93 -0.80
C LYS A 24 -5.77 -3.81 -2.03
N THR A 25 -6.11 -5.10 -1.97
CA THR A 25 -5.96 -6.01 -3.11
C THR A 25 -6.65 -5.48 -4.37
N ASN A 26 -7.83 -4.86 -4.25
CA ASN A 26 -8.52 -4.23 -5.38
C ASN A 26 -7.71 -3.12 -6.07
N PHE A 27 -6.90 -2.37 -5.31
CA PHE A 27 -6.03 -1.35 -5.89
C PHE A 27 -4.90 -1.96 -6.73
N ILE A 28 -4.41 -3.16 -6.37
CA ILE A 28 -3.41 -3.88 -7.17
C ILE A 28 -4.02 -4.27 -8.52
N ASP A 29 -5.24 -4.82 -8.50
CA ASP A 29 -5.98 -5.18 -9.72
C ASP A 29 -6.20 -3.95 -10.63
N GLU A 30 -6.58 -2.81 -10.06
CA GLU A 30 -6.69 -1.53 -10.79
C GLU A 30 -5.35 -1.05 -11.38
N VAL A 31 -4.22 -1.33 -10.73
CA VAL A 31 -2.89 -0.97 -11.24
C VAL A 31 -2.46 -1.91 -12.37
N ILE A 32 -2.77 -3.21 -12.28
CA ILE A 32 -2.42 -4.20 -13.31
C ILE A 32 -3.25 -4.01 -14.58
N LYS A 33 -4.54 -3.72 -14.43
CA LYS A 33 -5.46 -3.51 -15.56
C LYS A 33 -5.26 -2.15 -16.23
N ASP A 34 -4.52 -1.25 -15.60
CA ASP A 34 -4.18 0.05 -16.17
C ASP A 34 -3.04 -0.11 -17.19
N GLY A 35 -3.35 0.17 -18.47
CA GLY A 35 -2.38 0.11 -19.58
C GLY A 35 -1.40 1.28 -19.64
N SER A 36 -1.39 2.18 -18.66
CA SER A 36 -0.48 3.32 -18.64
C SER A 36 0.97 2.88 -18.37
N LYS A 37 1.91 3.42 -19.16
CA LYS A 37 3.36 3.18 -18.95
C LYS A 37 3.88 3.83 -17.66
N VAL A 38 3.25 4.92 -17.22
CA VAL A 38 3.61 5.69 -16.04
C VAL A 38 2.33 6.13 -15.33
N LYS A 39 2.23 5.83 -14.03
CA LYS A 39 1.08 6.21 -13.19
C LYS A 39 1.53 7.13 -12.06
N LEU A 40 0.92 8.32 -11.98
CA LEU A 40 1.18 9.30 -10.93
C LEU A 40 0.13 9.19 -9.82
N PHE A 41 0.56 8.91 -8.60
CA PHE A 41 -0.33 8.88 -7.44
C PHE A 41 -0.41 10.27 -6.76
N ALA A 42 -1.25 11.17 -7.30
CA ALA A 42 -1.51 12.48 -6.70
C ALA A 42 -2.56 12.39 -5.58
N ARG A 43 -2.14 12.50 -4.31
CA ARG A 43 -3.02 12.54 -3.12
C ARG A 43 -2.47 13.48 -2.05
N PRO A 44 -3.23 13.89 -1.02
CA PRO A 44 -2.70 14.69 0.10
C PRO A 44 -1.67 13.94 0.96
N ARG A 45 -0.95 14.65 1.82
CA ARG A 45 0.03 14.06 2.77
C ARG A 45 -0.67 13.03 3.68
N ARG A 46 0.02 11.93 4.02
CA ARG A 46 -0.47 10.81 4.85
C ARG A 46 -1.61 9.94 4.27
N PHE A 47 -1.92 10.05 2.97
CA PHE A 47 -2.89 9.17 2.30
C PHE A 47 -2.35 7.78 1.89
N GLY A 48 -1.33 7.26 2.57
CA GLY A 48 -0.84 5.90 2.36
C GLY A 48 -0.16 5.62 1.01
N LYS A 49 0.31 6.65 0.29
CA LYS A 49 1.03 6.49 -0.99
C LYS A 49 2.28 5.63 -0.86
N THR A 50 3.14 5.92 0.13
CA THR A 50 4.37 5.16 0.37
C THR A 50 4.07 3.70 0.70
N LEU A 51 3.07 3.46 1.55
CA LEU A 51 2.63 2.10 1.89
C LEU A 51 2.12 1.34 0.66
N ASN A 52 1.35 2.00 -0.22
CA ASN A 52 0.89 1.37 -1.47
C ASN A 52 2.05 1.03 -2.41
N MET A 53 3.08 1.88 -2.49
CA MET A 53 4.27 1.60 -3.30
C MET A 53 5.07 0.42 -2.72
N SER A 54 5.22 0.34 -1.39
CA SER A 54 5.85 -0.80 -0.71
C SER A 54 5.05 -2.10 -0.97
N MET A 55 3.73 -2.04 -0.88
CA MET A 55 2.85 -3.17 -1.19
C MET A 55 3.03 -3.66 -2.63
N LEU A 56 3.01 -2.78 -3.62
CA LEU A 56 3.24 -3.15 -5.02
C LEU A 56 4.64 -3.76 -5.21
N LYS A 57 5.67 -3.20 -4.55
CA LYS A 57 7.04 -3.73 -4.59
C LYS A 57 7.14 -5.17 -4.07
N TYR A 58 6.33 -5.57 -3.07
CA TYR A 58 6.34 -6.94 -2.55
C TYR A 58 5.38 -7.87 -3.31
N PHE A 59 4.43 -7.32 -4.05
CA PHE A 59 3.51 -8.11 -4.87
C PHE A 59 4.16 -8.61 -6.17
N PHE A 60 4.97 -7.76 -6.82
CA PHE A 60 5.75 -8.09 -8.02
C PHE A 60 7.14 -8.60 -7.67
#